data_AF-A0A151QL49-F1
#
_entry.id   AF-A0A151QL49-F1
#
_cell.length_a   1.000
_cell.length_b   1.000
_cell.length_c   1.000
_cell.angle_alpha   90.00
_cell.angle_beta   90.00
_cell.angle_gamma   90.00
#
_symmetry.space_group_name_H-M   'P 1'
#
loop_
_entity.id
_entity.type
_entity.pdbx_description
1 polymer ?
#
loop_
_entity_poly.entity_id
_entity_poly.type
_entity_poly.pdbx_seq_one_letter_code
_entity_poly.pdbx_strand_id
1 'polypeptide(L)'
;MWIAAQTKSDGKMTFESARVIADKIKGLVEQTTQGSFVPHGRDDILTTAIGRPEHAGRVRGNGGSWSHRDYFGAPPLRSSTVDSCSQEAMQRMEMLFEQKLKNIHSQQQTAVAHDGVRVSTKRSYAALDPSREQTHTDVPNQCELYVEDDPPRLLAIGRVFKGGSTTHGVPLESY
;
A
#
# COMPACT_ATOMS: atom_id res chain seq x y z
N MET A 1 -17.78 -24.63 -3.66
CA MET A 1 -16.39 -24.47 -4.18
C MET A 1 -15.34 -24.82 -3.15
N TRP A 2 -15.31 -24.18 -1.97
CA TRP A 2 -14.32 -24.49 -0.92
C TRP A 2 -14.27 -25.98 -0.55
N ILE A 3 -15.44 -26.61 -0.36
CA ILE A 3 -15.56 -28.05 -0.09
C ILE A 3 -14.85 -28.86 -1.19
N ALA A 4 -15.14 -28.59 -2.46
CA ALA A 4 -14.52 -29.28 -3.59
C ALA A 4 -12.99 -29.07 -3.66
N ALA A 5 -12.49 -27.87 -3.31
CA ALA A 5 -11.07 -27.58 -3.25
C ALA A 5 -10.35 -28.33 -2.10
N GLN A 6 -11.08 -28.77 -1.08
CA GLN A 6 -10.56 -29.56 0.04
C GLN A 6 -10.76 -31.08 -0.14
N THR A 7 -11.53 -31.49 -1.15
CA THR A 7 -11.72 -32.88 -1.52
C THR A 7 -10.62 -33.32 -2.49
N LYS A 8 -9.93 -34.41 -2.18
CA LYS A 8 -9.00 -35.05 -3.12
C LYS A 8 -9.76 -35.72 -4.27
N SER A 9 -9.05 -36.14 -5.30
CA SER A 9 -9.64 -36.89 -6.43
C SER A 9 -10.32 -38.20 -6.01
N ASP A 10 -9.96 -38.77 -4.86
CA ASP A 10 -10.57 -39.97 -4.28
C ASP A 10 -11.89 -39.70 -3.54
N GLY A 11 -12.37 -38.46 -3.53
CA GLY A 11 -13.60 -38.05 -2.83
C GLY A 11 -13.43 -37.88 -1.31
N LYS A 12 -12.24 -38.15 -0.75
CA LYS A 12 -11.96 -37.96 0.67
C LYS A 12 -11.38 -36.57 0.93
N MET A 13 -11.81 -36.00 2.06
CA MET A 13 -11.23 -34.76 2.58
C MET A 13 -9.80 -34.98 3.06
N THR A 14 -8.98 -33.96 2.85
CA THR A 14 -7.55 -33.94 3.17
C THR A 14 -7.26 -34.02 4.68
N PHE A 15 -8.12 -33.46 5.53
CA PHE A 15 -7.94 -33.41 6.98
C PHE A 15 -9.29 -33.40 7.72
N GLU A 16 -9.30 -33.86 8.97
CA GLU A 16 -10.54 -33.95 9.78
C GLU A 16 -11.15 -32.57 10.05
N SER A 17 -10.31 -31.55 10.27
CA SER A 17 -10.81 -30.17 10.42
C SER A 17 -11.49 -29.63 9.15
N ALA A 18 -11.19 -30.15 7.95
CA ALA A 18 -11.88 -29.78 6.71
C ALA A 18 -13.27 -30.38 6.68
N ARG A 19 -13.44 -31.60 7.22
CA ARG A 19 -14.75 -32.24 7.34
C ARG A 19 -15.65 -31.43 8.25
N VAL A 20 -15.15 -31.06 9.43
CA VAL A 20 -15.89 -30.23 10.39
C VAL A 20 -16.33 -28.90 9.75
N ILE A 21 -15.44 -28.22 9.03
CA ILE A 21 -15.78 -26.97 8.33
C ILE A 21 -16.78 -27.24 7.20
N ALA A 22 -16.62 -28.32 6.43
CA ALA A 22 -17.54 -28.67 5.34
C ALA A 22 -18.95 -28.96 5.85
N ASP A 23 -19.10 -29.65 6.97
CA ASP A 23 -20.40 -29.94 7.58
C ASP A 23 -21.04 -28.65 8.12
N LYS A 24 -20.25 -27.77 8.73
CA LYS A 24 -20.74 -26.44 9.14
C LYS A 24 -21.17 -25.59 7.95
N ILE A 25 -20.45 -25.63 6.82
CA ILE A 25 -20.85 -24.94 5.58
C ILE A 25 -22.20 -25.47 5.10
N LYS A 26 -22.40 -26.79 5.06
CA LYS A 26 -23.68 -27.40 4.63
C LYS A 26 -24.84 -26.92 5.51
N GLY A 27 -24.68 -26.96 6.83
CA GLY A 27 -25.71 -26.49 7.76
C GLY A 27 -26.02 -24.99 7.60
N LEU A 28 -25.01 -24.15 7.39
CA LEU A 28 -25.22 -22.72 7.13
C LEU A 28 -25.89 -22.44 5.78
N VAL A 29 -25.59 -23.23 4.74
CA VAL A 29 -26.30 -23.15 3.45
C VAL A 29 -27.77 -23.48 3.64
N GLU A 30 -28.09 -24.55 4.37
CA GLU A 30 -29.47 -24.93 4.69
C GLU A 30 -30.19 -23.82 5.49
N GLN A 31 -29.53 -23.23 6.49
CA GLN A 31 -30.06 -22.08 7.23
C GLN A 31 -30.30 -20.86 6.34
N THR A 32 -29.45 -20.66 5.34
CA THR A 32 -29.62 -19.58 4.36
C THR A 32 -30.85 -19.84 3.49
N THR A 33 -31.05 -21.08 3.03
CA THR A 33 -32.23 -21.48 2.27
C THR A 33 -33.53 -21.32 3.08
N GLN A 34 -33.47 -21.59 4.38
CA GLN A 34 -34.58 -21.38 5.32
C GLN A 34 -34.77 -19.90 5.72
N GLY A 35 -33.84 -19.01 5.34
CA GLY A 35 -33.86 -17.60 5.67
C GLY A 35 -33.44 -17.26 7.11
N SER A 36 -32.99 -18.22 7.91
CA SER A 36 -32.52 -17.98 9.28
C SER A 36 -31.09 -17.42 9.32
N PHE A 37 -30.32 -17.63 8.25
CA PHE A 37 -29.01 -17.01 8.05
C PHE A 37 -29.05 -16.10 6.82
N VAL A 38 -28.66 -14.84 6.98
CA VAL A 38 -28.52 -13.89 5.87
C VAL A 38 -27.07 -13.43 5.83
N PRO A 39 -26.28 -13.82 4.81
CA PRO A 39 -24.90 -13.36 4.70
C PRO A 39 -24.87 -11.84 4.50
N HIS A 40 -24.00 -11.15 5.24
CA HIS A 40 -23.85 -9.70 5.14
C HIS A 40 -22.37 -9.30 5.04
N GLY A 41 -22.00 -8.68 3.91
CA GLY A 41 -20.64 -8.22 3.69
C GLY A 41 -19.60 -9.34 3.83
N ARG A 42 -18.73 -9.22 4.84
CA ARG A 42 -17.65 -10.20 5.14
C ARG A 42 -18.12 -11.36 6.01
N ASP A 43 -19.28 -11.24 6.63
CA ASP A 43 -19.91 -12.27 7.46
C ASP A 43 -20.73 -13.22 6.59
N ASP A 44 -20.02 -13.86 5.65
CA ASP A 44 -20.59 -14.86 4.75
C ASP A 44 -20.55 -16.28 5.37
N ILE A 45 -21.15 -17.24 4.66
CA ILE A 45 -21.22 -18.65 5.07
C ILE A 45 -19.83 -19.21 5.38
N LEU A 46 -18.84 -18.91 4.53
CA LEU A 46 -17.52 -19.51 4.63
C LEU A 46 -16.69 -18.88 5.77
N THR A 47 -16.80 -17.56 5.98
CA THR A 47 -16.19 -16.84 7.11
C THR A 47 -16.77 -17.35 8.42
N THR A 48 -18.09 -17.50 8.48
CA THR A 48 -18.80 -18.04 9.65
C THR A 48 -18.39 -19.49 9.93
N ALA A 49 -18.26 -20.32 8.88
CA ALA A 49 -17.83 -21.71 9.02
C ALA A 49 -16.40 -21.83 9.57
N ILE A 50 -15.45 -21.12 8.95
CA ILE A 50 -14.02 -21.12 9.35
C ILE A 50 -13.82 -20.45 10.72
N GLY A 51 -14.66 -19.47 11.07
CA GLY A 51 -14.56 -18.71 12.32
C GLY A 51 -13.40 -17.73 12.36
N ARG A 52 -12.81 -17.39 11.21
CA ARG A 52 -11.73 -16.42 11.09
C ARG A 52 -12.12 -15.29 10.14
N PRO A 53 -11.96 -14.02 10.54
CA PRO A 53 -12.23 -12.90 9.65
C PRO A 53 -11.24 -12.89 8.49
N GLU A 54 -11.71 -12.53 7.30
CA GLU A 54 -10.87 -12.42 6.11
C GLU A 54 -9.86 -11.26 6.23
N HIS A 55 -8.70 -11.38 5.60
CA HIS A 55 -7.69 -10.31 5.62
C HIS A 55 -8.18 -9.06 4.88
N ALA A 56 -7.87 -7.88 5.43
CA ALA A 56 -8.15 -6.60 4.77
C ALA A 56 -7.48 -6.53 3.38
N GLY A 57 -8.16 -5.90 2.42
CA GLY A 57 -7.65 -5.73 1.05
C GLY A 57 -7.73 -6.99 0.17
N ARG A 58 -8.34 -8.09 0.65
CA ARG A 58 -8.61 -9.28 -0.15
C ARG A 58 -10.11 -9.46 -0.33
N VAL A 59 -10.50 -9.89 -1.54
CA VAL A 59 -11.88 -10.21 -1.91
C VAL A 59 -11.90 -11.66 -2.36
N ARG A 60 -12.86 -12.44 -1.86
CA ARG A 60 -13.09 -13.81 -2.33
C ARG A 60 -13.67 -13.80 -3.72
N GLY A 61 -13.09 -14.62 -4.60
CA GLY A 61 -13.69 -14.91 -5.89
C GLY A 61 -14.83 -15.92 -5.74
N ASN A 62 -15.98 -15.60 -6.33
CA ASN A 62 -16.93 -16.61 -6.76
C ASN A 62 -16.29 -17.26 -7.99
N GLY A 63 -15.79 -18.51 -7.87
CA GLY A 63 -14.84 -19.05 -8.86
C GLY A 63 -15.37 -19.31 -10.28
N GLY A 64 -14.62 -20.13 -11.01
CA GLY A 64 -14.50 -20.07 -12.47
C GLY A 64 -15.78 -19.88 -13.30
N SER A 65 -15.79 -18.76 -14.04
CA SER A 65 -16.56 -18.36 -15.25
C SER A 65 -17.13 -16.94 -15.18
N TRP A 66 -17.02 -16.28 -14.02
CA TRP A 66 -17.43 -14.88 -13.86
C TRP A 66 -16.25 -13.96 -14.15
N SER A 67 -16.36 -13.16 -15.20
CA SER A 67 -15.43 -12.06 -15.43
C SER A 67 -15.67 -10.95 -14.41
N HIS A 68 -14.68 -10.08 -14.23
CA HIS A 68 -14.85 -8.85 -13.43
C HIS A 68 -16.07 -8.03 -13.90
N ARG A 69 -16.40 -8.09 -15.20
CA ARG A 69 -17.57 -7.39 -15.77
C ARG A 69 -18.89 -8.07 -15.39
N ASP A 70 -18.91 -9.40 -15.29
CA ASP A 70 -20.12 -10.14 -14.90
C ASP A 70 -20.47 -9.90 -13.43
N TYR A 71 -19.45 -9.68 -12.59
CA TYR A 71 -19.64 -9.43 -11.16
C TYR A 71 -19.83 -7.95 -10.82
N PHE A 72 -18.96 -7.05 -11.30
CA PHE A 72 -18.99 -5.62 -10.97
C PHE A 72 -19.78 -4.77 -11.99
N GLY A 73 -20.22 -5.36 -13.10
CA GLY A 73 -20.81 -4.65 -14.23
C GLY A 73 -19.75 -4.14 -15.22
N ALA A 74 -20.22 -3.82 -16.44
CA ALA A 74 -19.39 -3.13 -17.41
C ALA A 74 -19.12 -1.68 -16.92
N PRO A 75 -17.90 -1.14 -17.10
CA PRO A 75 -17.64 0.27 -16.87
C PRO A 75 -18.62 1.11 -17.71
N PRO A 76 -19.10 2.26 -17.20
CA PRO A 76 -19.93 3.17 -17.99
C PRO A 76 -19.22 3.46 -19.31
N LEU A 77 -19.92 3.23 -20.43
CA LEU A 77 -19.39 3.54 -21.74
C LEU A 77 -19.12 5.05 -21.74
N ARG A 78 -17.85 5.44 -21.91
CA ARG A 78 -17.48 6.84 -22.14
C ARG A 78 -18.04 7.21 -23.52
N SER A 79 -19.31 7.61 -23.57
CA SER A 79 -19.83 8.29 -24.74
C SER A 79 -18.96 9.54 -24.94
N SER A 80 -18.36 9.67 -26.11
CA SER A 80 -17.49 10.80 -26.50
C SER A 80 -18.25 12.12 -26.67
N THR A 81 -19.40 12.26 -26.02
CA THR A 81 -20.05 13.55 -25.83
C THR A 81 -19.33 14.21 -24.67
N VAL A 82 -18.53 15.22 -24.99
CA VAL A 82 -17.88 16.08 -24.00
C VAL A 82 -18.97 16.63 -23.09
N ASP A 83 -19.13 16.01 -21.92
CA ASP A 83 -19.99 16.49 -20.84
C ASP A 83 -19.42 17.84 -20.40
N SER A 84 -20.04 18.92 -20.88
CA SER A 84 -19.82 20.30 -20.45
C SER A 84 -19.98 20.45 -18.93
N CYS A 85 -20.65 19.50 -18.27
CA CYS A 85 -20.75 19.39 -16.82
C CYS A 85 -19.39 19.15 -16.13
N SER A 86 -18.39 18.55 -16.78
CA SER A 86 -17.10 18.24 -16.15
C SER A 86 -16.12 19.43 -16.11
N GLN A 87 -16.16 20.32 -17.10
CA GLN A 87 -15.19 21.43 -17.19
C GLN A 87 -15.45 22.49 -16.12
N GLU A 88 -16.71 22.91 -15.96
CA GLU A 88 -17.03 23.88 -14.90
C GLU A 88 -16.84 23.27 -13.51
N ALA A 89 -17.11 21.98 -13.32
CA ALA A 89 -16.86 21.29 -12.06
C ALA A 89 -15.35 21.24 -11.72
N MET A 90 -14.50 20.99 -12.72
CA MET A 90 -13.04 21.04 -12.55
C MET A 90 -12.55 22.45 -12.25
N GLN A 91 -13.02 23.47 -12.97
CA GLN A 91 -12.66 24.87 -12.70
C GLN A 91 -13.08 25.33 -11.30
N ARG A 92 -14.28 24.92 -10.83
CA ARG A 92 -14.73 25.19 -9.45
C ARG A 92 -13.81 24.53 -8.42
N MET A 93 -13.33 23.32 -8.70
CA MET A 93 -12.41 22.60 -7.82
C MET A 93 -11.03 23.25 -7.78
N GLU A 94 -10.49 23.67 -8.93
CA GLU A 94 -9.22 24.41 -9.02
C GLU A 94 -9.28 25.72 -8.24
N MET A 95 -10.34 26.52 -8.40
CA MET A 95 -10.51 27.76 -7.64
C MET A 95 -10.57 27.51 -6.12
N LEU A 96 -11.25 26.44 -5.69
CA LEU A 96 -11.33 26.07 -4.28
C LEU A 96 -9.95 25.70 -3.72
N PHE A 97 -9.15 24.96 -4.50
CA PHE A 97 -7.78 24.59 -4.13
C PHE A 97 -6.88 25.82 -4.02
N GLU A 98 -6.91 26.70 -5.00
CA GLU A 98 -6.15 27.96 -5.00
C GLU A 98 -6.52 28.85 -3.80
N GLN A 99 -7.82 28.95 -3.49
CA GLN A 99 -8.28 29.71 -2.33
C GLN A 99 -7.80 29.10 -1.02
N LYS A 100 -7.84 27.76 -0.89
CA LYS A 100 -7.30 27.05 0.27
C LYS A 100 -5.80 27.29 0.46
N LEU A 101 -5.02 27.24 -0.62
CA LEU A 101 -3.57 27.49 -0.58
C LEU A 101 -3.25 28.92 -0.12
N LYS A 102 -3.96 29.92 -0.67
CA LYS A 102 -3.81 31.32 -0.26
C LYS A 102 -4.18 31.53 1.21
N ASN A 103 -5.22 30.87 1.71
CA ASN A 103 -5.63 30.94 3.11
C ASN A 103 -4.55 30.38 4.06
N ILE A 104 -3.97 29.22 3.72
CA ILE A 104 -2.89 28.61 4.49
C ILE A 104 -1.65 29.51 4.53
N HIS A 105 -1.25 30.09 3.39
CA HIS A 105 -0.10 30.99 3.31
C HIS A 105 -0.32 32.28 4.12
N SER A 106 -1.55 32.82 4.12
CA SER A 106 -1.90 34.00 4.91
C SER A 106 -1.91 33.74 6.42
N GLN A 107 -2.30 32.55 6.89
CA GLN A 107 -2.23 32.20 8.31
C GLN A 107 -0.79 32.08 8.83
N GLN A 108 0.19 31.73 7.98
CA GLN A 108 1.59 31.66 8.39
C GLN A 108 2.25 33.03 8.58
N GLN A 109 1.69 34.11 8.01
CA GLN A 109 2.24 35.48 8.16
C GLN A 109 1.72 36.23 9.40
N THR A 110 0.75 35.70 10.15
CA THR A 110 0.24 36.35 11.38
C THR A 110 0.99 35.95 12.67
N ALA A 111 2.16 35.31 12.55
CA ALA A 111 3.06 35.04 13.68
C ALA A 111 4.39 35.78 13.50
N VAL A 112 4.39 37.11 13.66
CA VAL A 112 5.63 37.88 13.79
C VAL A 112 6.01 38.02 15.25
N ALA A 113 7.28 37.70 15.52
CA ALA A 113 8.08 38.02 16.70
C ALA A 113 7.73 37.33 18.01
N HIS A 114 8.29 36.13 18.21
CA HIS A 114 8.89 35.84 19.51
C HIS A 114 10.39 35.60 19.36
N ASP A 115 11.08 36.42 20.15
CA ASP A 115 12.48 36.52 20.52
C ASP A 115 13.35 35.27 20.32
N GLY A 116 14.57 35.52 19.85
CA GLY A 116 15.55 34.50 19.53
C GLY A 116 16.09 33.83 20.79
N VAL A 117 15.60 32.63 21.10
CA VAL A 117 16.30 31.70 21.99
C VAL A 117 16.78 30.50 21.18
N ARG A 118 18.07 30.52 20.84
CA ARG A 118 18.78 29.42 20.19
C ARG A 118 18.93 28.27 21.18
N VAL A 119 17.94 27.36 21.25
CA VAL A 119 18.09 26.10 21.99
C VAL A 119 18.93 25.14 21.14
N SER A 120 20.20 25.01 21.53
CA SER A 120 21.09 23.95 21.09
C SER A 120 20.77 22.67 21.85
N THR A 121 20.08 21.72 21.21
CA THR A 121 19.97 20.35 21.74
C THR A 121 21.12 19.53 21.18
N LYS A 122 22.14 19.42 22.02
CA LYS A 122 23.35 18.62 21.89
C LYS A 122 23.05 17.18 21.39
N ARG A 123 23.44 16.93 20.15
CA ARG A 123 24.16 15.75 19.64
C ARG A 123 24.31 14.58 20.62
N SER A 124 23.76 13.41 20.24
CA SER A 124 24.22 12.10 20.72
C SER A 124 23.92 11.03 19.67
N TYR A 125 24.73 10.97 18.61
CA TYR A 125 24.97 9.72 17.90
C TYR A 125 26.32 9.22 18.41
N ALA A 126 26.37 7.95 18.81
CA ALA A 126 27.49 7.31 19.47
C ALA A 126 28.81 7.60 18.74
N ALA A 127 29.82 8.04 19.49
CA ALA A 127 31.18 8.12 19.01
C ALA A 127 31.68 6.68 18.79
N LEU A 128 32.06 6.36 17.55
CA LEU A 128 32.97 5.26 17.30
C LEU A 128 34.36 5.72 17.74
N ASP A 129 34.96 4.94 18.62
CA ASP A 129 36.31 5.06 19.17
C ASP A 129 37.35 5.31 18.05
N PRO A 130 38.17 6.37 18.10
CA PRO A 130 39.18 6.67 17.07
C PRO A 130 40.46 5.84 17.29
N SER A 131 40.34 4.55 17.59
CA SER A 131 41.48 3.66 17.83
C SER A 131 41.31 2.33 17.09
N ARG A 132 41.26 2.39 15.76
CA ARG A 132 41.83 1.34 14.92
C ARG A 132 42.21 1.90 13.56
N GLU A 133 43.47 2.29 13.42
CA GLU A 133 44.09 2.50 12.12
C GLU A 133 43.99 1.19 11.32
N GLN A 134 43.12 1.17 10.32
CA GLN A 134 43.36 0.45 9.08
C GLN A 134 43.11 1.39 7.92
N THR A 135 44.22 1.68 7.25
CA THR A 135 44.40 2.55 6.12
C THR A 135 43.54 2.11 4.94
N HIS A 136 42.54 2.90 4.56
CA HIS A 136 42.12 3.08 3.16
C HIS A 136 41.29 4.36 3.08
N THR A 137 41.96 5.46 2.76
CA THR A 137 41.33 6.76 2.50
C THR A 137 40.55 6.68 1.18
N ASP A 138 39.29 6.25 1.22
CA ASP A 138 38.40 6.35 0.08
C ASP A 138 37.47 7.54 0.30
N VAL A 139 37.88 8.71 -0.20
CA VAL A 139 37.04 9.90 -0.24
C VAL A 139 35.86 9.58 -1.16
N PRO A 140 34.60 9.64 -0.70
CA PRO A 140 33.47 9.25 -1.53
C PRO A 140 33.37 10.19 -2.73
N ASN A 141 33.34 9.62 -3.94
CA ASN A 141 33.15 10.38 -5.17
C ASN A 141 31.75 10.99 -5.16
N GLN A 142 31.63 12.28 -5.46
CA GLN A 142 30.32 12.91 -5.68
C GLN A 142 29.80 12.52 -7.06
N CYS A 143 28.51 12.18 -7.13
CA CYS A 143 27.83 11.89 -8.38
C CYS A 143 26.63 12.80 -8.53
N GLU A 144 26.39 13.29 -9.74
CA GLU A 144 25.35 14.26 -10.04
C GLU A 144 24.31 13.64 -10.97
N LEU A 145 23.02 13.83 -10.66
CA LEU A 145 21.90 13.37 -11.46
C LEU A 145 21.30 14.54 -12.22
N TYR A 146 21.25 14.44 -13.54
CA TYR A 146 20.71 15.45 -14.45
C TYR A 146 19.43 14.97 -15.12
N VAL A 147 18.54 15.91 -15.46
CA VAL A 147 17.50 15.72 -16.49
C VAL A 147 18.04 16.23 -17.80
N GLU A 148 17.81 15.46 -18.87
CA GLU A 148 18.04 15.88 -20.26
C GLU A 148 16.98 16.92 -20.68
N ASP A 149 17.18 18.16 -20.22
CA ASP A 149 16.52 19.37 -20.74
C ASP A 149 17.55 20.20 -21.53
N ASP A 150 17.11 21.22 -22.28
CA ASP A 150 18.00 22.20 -22.94
C ASP A 150 17.87 23.59 -22.25
N PRO A 151 18.84 23.99 -21.39
CA PRO A 151 20.03 23.25 -20.97
C PRO A 151 19.75 22.22 -19.85
N PRO A 152 20.65 21.24 -19.63
CA PRO A 152 20.47 20.20 -18.63
C PRO A 152 20.29 20.77 -17.23
N ARG A 153 19.32 20.25 -16.47
CA ARG A 153 19.04 20.68 -15.10
C ARG A 153 19.51 19.63 -14.10
N LEU A 154 20.32 20.06 -13.13
CA LEU A 154 20.74 19.23 -12.00
C LEU A 154 19.56 18.96 -11.07
N LEU A 155 19.33 17.69 -10.71
CA LEU A 155 18.29 17.28 -9.76
C LEU A 155 18.82 16.92 -8.39
N ALA A 156 19.96 16.22 -8.34
CA ALA A 156 20.48 15.68 -7.09
C ALA A 156 21.98 15.48 -7.15
N ILE A 157 22.63 15.63 -5.99
CA ILE A 157 24.04 15.32 -5.78
C ILE A 157 24.11 14.21 -4.72
N GLY A 158 24.64 13.06 -5.12
CA GLY A 158 24.89 11.90 -4.28
C GLY A 158 26.36 11.73 -3.95
N ARG A 159 26.66 10.85 -3.00
CA ARG A 159 28.01 10.38 -2.68
C ARG A 159 28.05 8.88 -2.89
N VAL A 160 28.98 8.41 -3.71
CA VAL A 160 29.21 6.98 -3.93
C VAL A 160 30.36 6.56 -3.05
N PHE A 161 30.05 5.64 -2.13
CA PHE A 161 31.05 4.94 -1.33
C PHE A 161 31.42 3.66 -2.08
N LYS A 162 32.70 3.43 -2.32
CA LYS A 162 33.19 2.20 -2.96
C LYS A 162 33.23 1.09 -1.91
N GLY A 163 32.05 0.65 -1.47
CA GLY A 163 31.87 -0.50 -0.58
C GLY A 163 31.38 -1.71 -1.36
N GLY A 164 31.85 -2.91 -1.02
CA GLY A 164 31.29 -4.17 -1.52
C GLY A 164 29.79 -4.29 -1.20
N SER A 165 29.11 -5.28 -1.78
CA SER A 165 27.66 -5.48 -1.61
C SER A 165 27.28 -5.42 -0.12
N THR A 166 26.48 -4.42 0.28
CA THR A 166 25.97 -4.30 1.66
C THR A 166 24.46 -4.44 1.67
N THR A 167 23.93 -5.14 2.68
CA THR A 167 22.50 -5.17 2.97
C THR A 167 22.31 -4.48 4.32
N HIS A 168 21.50 -3.42 4.37
CA HIS A 168 21.32 -2.60 5.58
C HIS A 168 22.63 -2.02 6.18
N GLY A 169 23.60 -1.68 5.33
CA GLY A 169 24.90 -1.13 5.79
C GLY A 169 25.85 -2.17 6.37
N VAL A 170 25.50 -3.46 6.30
CA VAL A 170 26.36 -4.58 6.71
C VAL A 170 27.02 -5.18 5.45
N PRO A 171 28.36 -5.27 5.38
CA PRO A 171 29.06 -5.93 4.27
C PRO A 171 28.68 -7.40 4.15
N LEU A 172 28.37 -7.84 2.94
CA LEU A 172 28.20 -9.25 2.61
C LEU A 172 29.57 -9.89 2.47
N GLU A 173 29.93 -10.80 3.38
CA GLU A 173 31.08 -11.66 3.19
C GLU A 173 30.82 -12.59 2.00
N SER A 174 31.72 -12.56 1.02
CA SER A 174 31.76 -13.56 -0.06
C SER A 174 32.25 -14.88 0.53
N TYR A 175 31.43 -15.93 0.41
CA TYR A 175 31.82 -17.32 0.69
C TYR A 175 32.94 -17.78 -0.26
#